data_AF-A0A1F5ZMH8-F1
#
_entry.id   AF-A0A1F5ZMH8-F1
#
_cell.length_a   1.000
_cell.length_b   1.000
_cell.length_c   1.000
_cell.angle_alpha   90.00
_cell.angle_beta   90.00
_cell.angle_gamma   90.00
#
_symmetry.space_group_name_H-M   'P 1'
#
loop_
_entity.id
_entity.type
_entity.pdbx_description
1 polymer ?
#
loop_
_entity_poly.entity_id
_entity_poly.type
_entity_poly.pdbx_seq_one_letter_code
_entity_poly.pdbx_strand_id
1 'polypeptide(L)'
;MSKETIKLIILIFITSYIALSRNPLIIAFLALIISLFSLLDKKTQKNIAKRIKPLFFISLLIMGFQLIFNTTVDTHTRLYLGIFQGIKIYSLSMLVFVYTSKTGASQILKGLNFLPKKVQLVLTITLSLLPIILDEAEKIRLVQKARGYQSSLINPLKSIFPLIIPLIHRTLRRTEQISLVMQTKGLSLD
;
A
#
# COMPACT_ATOMS: atom_id res chain seq x y z
N MET A 1 8.94 -9.71 21.30
CA MET A 1 8.57 -9.04 20.02
C MET A 1 9.05 -9.91 18.87
N SER A 2 8.20 -10.21 17.89
CA SER A 2 8.59 -10.95 16.68
C SER A 2 9.54 -10.09 15.82
N LYS A 3 10.41 -10.71 15.00
CA LYS A 3 11.30 -9.95 14.11
C LYS A 3 10.52 -9.02 13.17
N GLU A 4 9.30 -9.40 12.83
CA GLU A 4 8.36 -8.65 11.98
C GLU A 4 7.79 -7.42 12.69
N THR A 5 7.41 -7.55 13.98
CA THR A 5 6.94 -6.39 14.78
C THR A 5 8.02 -5.32 14.88
N ILE A 6 9.28 -5.72 15.10
CA ILE A 6 10.41 -4.80 15.17
C ILE A 6 10.58 -4.04 13.85
N LYS A 7 10.53 -4.75 12.71
CA LYS A 7 10.64 -4.12 11.39
C LYS A 7 9.53 -3.12 11.11
N LEU A 8 8.28 -3.42 11.49
CA LEU A 8 7.16 -2.46 11.35
C LEU A 8 7.34 -1.24 12.24
N ILE A 9 7.73 -1.46 13.50
CA ILE A 9 7.96 -0.37 14.46
C ILE A 9 9.08 0.55 13.93
N ILE A 10 10.20 -0.03 13.47
CA ILE A 10 11.30 0.71 12.85
C ILE A 10 10.81 1.49 11.62
N LEU A 11 10.00 0.88 10.75
CA LEU A 11 9.43 1.57 9.60
C LEU A 11 8.63 2.80 10.04
N ILE A 12 7.73 2.65 11.01
CA ILE A 12 6.87 3.74 11.51
C ILE A 12 7.72 4.85 12.16
N PHE A 13 8.74 4.49 12.92
CA PHE A 13 9.65 5.48 13.51
C PHE A 13 10.43 6.25 12.44
N ILE A 14 10.99 5.58 11.45
CA ILE A 14 11.75 6.24 10.38
C ILE A 14 10.83 7.11 9.51
N THR A 15 9.62 6.64 9.16
CA THR A 15 8.67 7.48 8.39
C THR A 15 8.24 8.71 9.19
N SER A 16 7.94 8.56 10.48
CA SER A 16 7.61 9.67 11.37
C SER A 16 8.77 10.67 11.48
N TYR A 17 10.00 10.17 11.64
CA TYR A 17 11.19 11.00 11.71
C TYR A 17 11.41 11.80 10.41
N ILE A 18 11.33 11.15 9.24
CA ILE A 18 11.44 11.84 7.96
C ILE A 18 10.34 12.89 7.83
N ALA A 19 9.09 12.57 8.22
CA ALA A 19 7.96 13.49 8.11
C ALA A 19 8.10 14.74 8.99
N LEU A 20 8.64 14.62 10.20
CA LEU A 20 8.79 15.74 11.13
C LEU A 20 10.08 16.55 10.93
N SER A 21 11.10 15.93 10.34
CA SER A 21 12.40 16.57 10.15
C SER A 21 12.30 17.81 9.26
N ARG A 22 12.95 18.88 9.73
CA ARG A 22 13.12 20.16 9.02
C ARG A 22 14.52 20.30 8.39
N ASN A 23 15.44 19.37 8.68
CA ASN A 23 16.83 19.46 8.26
C ASN A 23 17.02 18.80 6.88
N PRO A 24 17.37 19.55 5.81
CA PRO A 24 17.51 19.02 4.44
C PRO A 24 18.61 17.97 4.31
N LEU A 25 19.74 18.19 4.98
CA LEU A 25 20.92 17.33 4.88
C LEU A 25 20.63 15.93 5.41
N ILE A 26 19.89 15.82 6.52
CA ILE A 26 19.52 14.53 7.12
C ILE A 26 18.60 13.74 6.19
N ILE A 27 17.60 14.42 5.60
CA ILE A 27 16.66 13.75 4.70
C ILE A 27 17.37 13.31 3.41
N ALA A 28 18.24 14.15 2.85
CA ALA A 28 19.03 13.80 1.68
C ALA A 28 19.97 12.60 1.95
N PHE A 29 20.64 12.59 3.12
CA PHE A 29 21.48 11.48 3.54
C PHE A 29 20.69 10.17 3.72
N LEU A 30 19.52 10.23 4.37
CA LEU A 30 18.63 9.08 4.50
C LEU A 30 18.14 8.58 3.14
N ALA A 31 17.76 9.49 2.23
CA ALA A 31 17.33 9.13 0.88
C ALA A 31 18.43 8.37 0.12
N LEU A 32 19.69 8.80 0.27
CA LEU A 32 20.85 8.15 -0.34
C LEU A 32 21.05 6.74 0.23
N ILE A 33 21.02 6.58 1.57
CA ILE A 33 21.13 5.27 2.22
C ILE A 33 20.03 4.32 1.75
N ILE A 34 18.78 4.78 1.72
CA ILE A 34 17.63 3.97 1.30
C ILE A 34 17.78 3.55 -0.17
N SER A 35 18.22 4.48 -1.03
CA SER A 35 18.51 4.19 -2.43
C SER A 35 19.61 3.13 -2.57
N LEU A 36 20.72 3.28 -1.85
CA LEU A 36 21.83 2.32 -1.86
C LEU A 36 21.36 0.93 -1.41
N PHE A 37 20.59 0.86 -0.32
CA PHE A 37 20.05 -0.40 0.18
C PHE A 37 19.07 -1.06 -0.80
N SER A 38 18.34 -0.27 -1.58
CA SER A 38 17.42 -0.78 -2.60
C SER A 38 18.13 -1.46 -3.79
N LEU A 39 19.39 -1.11 -4.05
CA LEU A 39 20.20 -1.71 -5.12
C LEU A 39 20.71 -3.11 -4.78
N LEU A 40 20.72 -3.49 -3.51
CA LEU A 40 21.19 -4.81 -3.06
C LEU A 40 20.23 -5.95 -3.46
N ASP A 41 18.96 -5.65 -3.74
CA ASP A 41 17.93 -6.66 -4.05
C ASP A 41 17.46 -6.60 -5.50
N LYS A 42 17.73 -7.68 -6.25
CA LYS A 42 17.33 -7.82 -7.67
C LYS A 42 15.82 -7.63 -7.90
N LYS A 43 14.97 -8.11 -6.99
CA LYS A 43 13.51 -7.95 -7.06
C LYS A 43 13.09 -6.48 -6.92
N THR A 44 13.72 -5.76 -6.00
CA THR A 44 13.49 -4.32 -5.80
C THR A 44 13.93 -3.58 -7.06
N GLN A 45 15.16 -3.82 -7.52
CA GLN A 45 15.76 -3.17 -8.69
C GLN A 45 14.88 -3.22 -9.95
N LYS A 46 14.30 -4.38 -10.27
CA LYS A 46 13.41 -4.55 -11.44
C LYS A 46 12.17 -3.64 -11.39
N ASN A 47 11.69 -3.32 -10.19
CA ASN A 47 10.46 -2.56 -9.97
C ASN A 47 10.70 -1.09 -9.61
N ILE A 48 11.95 -0.69 -9.28
CA ILE A 48 12.31 0.69 -8.91
C ILE A 48 11.93 1.68 -10.01
N ALA A 49 12.29 1.40 -11.27
CA ALA A 49 12.08 2.35 -12.37
C ALA A 49 10.59 2.71 -12.58
N LYS A 50 9.70 1.71 -12.43
CA LYS A 50 8.24 1.91 -12.52
C LYS A 50 7.71 2.82 -11.42
N ARG A 51 8.40 2.91 -10.28
CA ARG A 51 8.01 3.72 -9.13
C ARG A 51 8.68 5.10 -9.10
N ILE A 52 9.95 5.20 -9.51
CA ILE A 52 10.65 6.49 -9.59
C ILE A 52 10.00 7.40 -10.63
N LYS A 53 9.57 6.88 -11.78
CA LYS A 53 8.96 7.68 -12.85
C LYS A 53 7.75 8.53 -12.39
N PRO A 54 6.72 7.98 -11.74
CA PRO A 54 5.61 8.79 -11.22
C PRO A 54 6.04 9.69 -10.06
N LEU A 55 6.97 9.27 -9.21
CA LEU A 55 7.45 10.12 -8.10
C LEU A 55 8.23 11.34 -8.58
N PHE A 56 9.04 11.19 -9.62
CA PHE A 56 9.74 12.31 -10.24
C PHE A 56 8.74 13.33 -10.81
N PHE A 57 7.69 12.86 -11.49
CA PHE A 57 6.62 13.72 -11.99
C PHE A 57 5.90 14.46 -10.85
N ILE A 58 5.55 13.77 -9.76
CA ILE A 58 4.92 14.37 -8.58
C ILE A 58 5.87 15.39 -7.92
N SER A 59 7.16 15.07 -7.79
CA SER A 59 8.15 15.99 -7.22
C SER A 59 8.30 17.26 -8.04
N LEU A 60 8.29 17.15 -9.37
CA LEU A 60 8.37 18.29 -10.28
C LEU A 60 7.11 19.16 -10.18
N LEU A 61 5.94 18.53 -10.08
CA LEU A 61 4.67 19.22 -9.84
C LEU A 61 4.71 19.99 -8.52
N ILE A 62 5.16 19.38 -7.43
CA ILE A 62 5.28 20.05 -6.12
C ILE A 62 6.22 21.25 -6.18
N MET A 63 7.37 21.10 -6.86
CA MET A 63 8.30 22.21 -7.07
C MET A 63 7.63 23.35 -7.84
N GLY A 64 6.88 23.05 -8.91
CA GLY A 64 6.12 24.04 -9.67
C GLY A 64 5.05 24.75 -8.83
N PHE A 65 4.28 24.00 -8.03
CA PHE A 65 3.30 24.58 -7.11
C PHE A 65 3.96 25.51 -6.09
N GLN A 66 5.08 25.11 -5.50
CA GLN A 66 5.79 25.94 -4.52
C GLN A 66 6.28 27.26 -5.15
N LEU A 67 6.71 27.25 -6.41
CA LEU A 67 7.18 28.44 -7.10
C LEU A 67 6.05 29.44 -7.38
N ILE A 68 4.90 28.94 -7.83
CA ILE A 68 3.76 29.74 -8.27
C ILE A 68 2.96 30.27 -7.07
N PHE A 69 2.64 29.41 -6.10
CA PHE A 69 1.67 29.74 -5.05
C PHE A 69 2.29 30.30 -3.77
N ASN A 70 3.55 30.00 -3.46
CA ASN A 70 4.18 30.47 -2.22
C ASN A 70 4.74 31.90 -2.36
N THR A 71 3.88 32.86 -2.70
CA THR A 71 4.26 34.24 -3.04
C THR A 71 4.81 35.06 -1.86
N THR A 72 4.61 34.58 -0.63
CA THR A 72 5.01 35.24 0.61
C THR A 72 6.51 35.20 0.90
N VAL A 73 7.27 34.34 0.20
CA VAL A 73 8.71 34.13 0.44
C VAL A 73 9.50 34.43 -0.83
N ASP A 74 10.79 34.72 -0.71
CA ASP A 74 11.68 34.94 -1.84
C ASP A 74 11.80 33.71 -2.76
N THR A 75 12.09 33.96 -4.05
CA THR A 75 12.14 32.96 -5.12
C THR A 75 13.17 31.86 -4.83
N HIS A 76 14.32 32.21 -4.27
CA HIS A 76 15.35 31.24 -3.89
C HIS A 76 14.86 30.29 -2.79
N THR A 77 14.12 30.81 -1.80
CA THR A 77 13.55 30.00 -0.73
C THR A 77 12.42 29.10 -1.25
N ARG A 78 11.63 29.55 -2.24
CA ARG A 78 10.59 28.70 -2.87
C ARG A 78 11.18 27.49 -3.56
N LEU A 79 12.27 27.68 -4.33
CA LEU A 79 12.99 26.58 -4.98
C LEU A 79 13.54 25.60 -3.95
N TYR A 80 14.19 26.11 -2.90
CA TYR A 80 14.73 25.29 -1.82
C TYR A 80 13.64 24.45 -1.15
N LEU A 81 12.50 25.05 -0.80
CA LEU A 81 11.36 24.34 -0.20
C LEU A 81 10.78 23.28 -1.15
N GLY A 82 10.66 23.59 -2.45
CA GLY A 82 10.17 22.66 -3.46
C GLY A 82 11.06 21.42 -3.60
N ILE A 83 12.37 21.62 -3.71
CA ILE A 83 13.35 20.54 -3.78
C ILE A 83 13.35 19.73 -2.49
N PHE A 84 13.32 20.40 -1.34
CA PHE A 84 13.30 19.75 -0.03
C PHE A 84 12.08 18.83 0.13
N GLN A 85 10.88 19.29 -0.25
CA GLN A 85 9.66 18.47 -0.19
C GLN A 85 9.68 17.32 -1.21
N GLY A 86 10.25 17.55 -2.38
CA GLY A 86 10.48 16.51 -3.39
C GLY A 86 11.33 15.35 -2.85
N ILE A 87 12.49 15.67 -2.28
CA ILE A 87 13.41 14.68 -1.67
C ILE A 87 12.74 13.96 -0.50
N LYS A 88 11.94 14.67 0.30
CA LYS A 88 11.21 14.10 1.44
C LYS A 88 10.18 13.05 1.02
N ILE A 89 9.37 13.36 0.01
CA ILE A 89 8.37 12.42 -0.53
C ILE A 89 9.05 11.24 -1.22
N TYR A 90 10.14 11.49 -1.95
CA TYR A 90 10.96 10.41 -2.52
C TYR A 90 11.46 9.45 -1.44
N SER A 91 12.08 9.98 -0.37
CA SER A 91 12.63 9.19 0.74
C SER A 91 11.56 8.33 1.43
N LEU A 92 10.40 8.93 1.77
CA LEU A 92 9.27 8.22 2.37
C LEU A 92 8.75 7.11 1.47
N SER A 93 8.51 7.43 0.19
CA SER A 93 7.97 6.48 -0.77
C SER A 93 8.95 5.32 -0.99
N MET A 94 10.24 5.60 -1.08
CA MET A 94 11.27 4.59 -1.29
C MET A 94 11.44 3.68 -0.06
N LEU A 95 11.38 4.23 1.15
CA LEU A 95 11.43 3.45 2.38
C LEU A 95 10.29 2.44 2.46
N VAL A 96 9.05 2.90 2.22
CA VAL A 96 7.86 2.04 2.18
C VAL A 96 8.00 1.01 1.07
N PHE A 97 8.57 1.37 -0.07
CA PHE A 97 8.81 0.44 -1.18
C PHE A 97 9.71 -0.73 -0.81
N VAL A 98 10.85 -0.42 -0.20
CA VAL A 98 11.83 -1.42 0.24
C VAL A 98 11.19 -2.36 1.25
N TYR A 99 10.38 -1.81 2.17
CA TYR A 99 9.64 -2.61 3.14
C TYR A 99 8.62 -3.56 2.47
N THR A 100 7.70 -3.05 1.66
CA THR A 100 6.66 -3.85 1.00
C THR A 100 7.24 -4.87 0.01
N SER A 101 8.38 -4.58 -0.61
CA SER A 101 9.02 -5.52 -1.56
C SER A 101 9.58 -6.76 -0.87
N LYS A 102 10.06 -6.60 0.38
CA LYS A 102 10.67 -7.65 1.20
C LYS A 102 9.65 -8.37 2.09
N THR A 103 8.57 -7.70 2.49
CA THR A 103 7.61 -8.21 3.48
C THR A 103 6.27 -8.54 2.82
N GLY A 104 5.89 -9.83 2.84
CA GLY A 104 4.58 -10.28 2.34
C GLY A 104 3.43 -9.99 3.32
N ALA A 105 2.18 -10.04 2.85
CA ALA A 105 0.99 -9.74 3.66
C ALA A 105 0.89 -10.56 4.96
N SER A 106 1.25 -11.85 4.93
CA SER A 106 1.29 -12.71 6.12
C SER A 106 2.34 -12.26 7.15
N GLN A 107 3.48 -11.72 6.70
CA GLN A 107 4.51 -11.21 7.60
C GLN A 107 4.12 -9.85 8.21
N ILE A 108 3.41 -9.00 7.45
CA ILE A 108 2.82 -7.76 7.98
C ILE A 108 1.86 -8.09 9.12
N LEU A 109 1.04 -9.12 8.94
CA LEU A 109 0.12 -9.58 9.97
C LEU A 109 0.82 -10.07 11.24
N LYS A 110 1.91 -10.84 11.11
CA LYS A 110 2.79 -11.20 12.24
C LYS A 110 3.47 -9.99 12.89
N GLY A 111 3.58 -8.88 12.16
CA GLY A 111 4.04 -7.61 12.68
C GLY A 111 2.99 -6.87 13.51
N LEU A 112 1.70 -7.22 13.36
CA LEU A 112 0.58 -6.64 14.11
C LEU A 112 0.25 -7.42 15.39
N ASN A 113 1.22 -8.16 15.93
CA ASN A 113 1.03 -8.98 17.14
C ASN A 113 0.66 -8.19 18.40
N PHE A 114 0.72 -6.86 18.37
CA PHE A 114 0.27 -5.99 19.47
C PHE A 114 -1.26 -5.81 19.50
N LEU A 115 -1.98 -6.17 18.44
CA LEU A 115 -3.45 -6.11 18.41
C LEU A 115 -4.08 -7.22 19.27
N PRO A 116 -5.33 -7.07 19.74
CA PRO A 116 -6.04 -8.15 20.42
C PRO A 116 -6.16 -9.41 19.55
N LYS A 117 -6.08 -10.59 20.17
CA LYS A 117 -6.14 -11.89 19.47
C LYS A 117 -7.36 -12.03 18.54
N LYS A 118 -8.52 -11.52 18.94
CA LYS A 118 -9.74 -11.49 18.12
C LYS A 118 -9.54 -10.73 16.81
N VAL A 119 -8.93 -9.55 16.88
CA VAL A 119 -8.64 -8.70 15.70
C VAL A 119 -7.61 -9.37 14.80
N GLN A 120 -6.55 -9.96 15.38
CA GLN A 120 -5.56 -10.72 14.62
C GLN A 120 -6.19 -11.89 13.87
N LEU A 121 -7.10 -12.62 14.51
CA LEU A 121 -7.82 -13.74 13.90
C LEU A 121 -8.64 -13.27 12.70
N VAL A 122 -9.47 -12.23 12.85
CA VAL A 122 -10.28 -11.66 11.76
C VAL A 122 -9.39 -11.16 10.61
N LEU A 123 -8.29 -10.48 10.91
CA LEU A 123 -7.33 -10.03 9.90
C LEU A 123 -6.65 -11.21 9.18
N THR A 124 -6.30 -12.29 9.91
CA THR A 124 -5.73 -13.51 9.32
C THR A 124 -6.69 -14.13 8.33
N ILE A 125 -7.95 -14.31 8.74
CA ILE A 125 -9.00 -14.87 7.89
C ILE A 125 -9.18 -13.98 6.66
N THR A 126 -9.35 -12.68 6.86
CA THR A 126 -9.57 -11.71 5.78
C THR A 126 -8.43 -11.70 4.76
N LEU A 127 -7.16 -11.61 5.22
CA LEU A 127 -6.00 -11.59 4.32
C LEU A 127 -5.82 -12.92 3.59
N SER A 128 -6.21 -14.06 4.18
CA SER A 128 -6.21 -15.36 3.52
C SER A 128 -7.33 -15.51 2.48
N LEU A 129 -8.45 -14.80 2.68
CA LEU A 129 -9.58 -14.79 1.76
C LEU A 129 -9.37 -13.85 0.57
N LEU A 130 -8.57 -12.80 0.73
CA LEU A 130 -8.35 -11.79 -0.30
C LEU A 130 -7.87 -12.37 -1.64
N PRO A 131 -6.84 -13.24 -1.71
CA PRO A 131 -6.45 -13.89 -2.97
C PRO A 131 -7.60 -14.67 -3.61
N ILE A 132 -8.39 -15.34 -2.78
CA ILE A 132 -9.45 -16.22 -3.26
C ILE A 132 -10.63 -15.41 -3.81
N ILE A 133 -10.93 -14.27 -3.19
CA ILE A 133 -11.93 -13.31 -3.69
C ILE A 133 -11.45 -12.70 -5.02
N LEU A 134 -10.16 -12.40 -5.16
CA LEU A 134 -9.60 -11.88 -6.42
C LEU A 134 -9.71 -12.91 -7.55
N ASP A 135 -9.39 -14.18 -7.29
CA ASP A 135 -9.55 -15.26 -8.27
C ASP A 135 -11.02 -15.47 -8.66
N GLU A 136 -11.92 -15.40 -7.69
CA GLU A 136 -13.36 -15.54 -7.92
C GLU A 136 -13.92 -14.36 -8.74
N ALA A 137 -13.48 -13.14 -8.41
CA ALA A 137 -13.82 -11.94 -9.17
C ALA A 137 -13.31 -12.04 -10.62
N GLU A 138 -12.12 -12.59 -10.85
CA GLU A 138 -11.59 -12.82 -12.19
C GLU A 138 -12.40 -13.87 -12.97
N LYS A 139 -12.78 -14.99 -12.34
CA LYS A 139 -13.66 -15.99 -12.98
C LYS A 139 -15.01 -15.38 -13.37
N ILE A 140 -15.64 -14.62 -12.47
CA ILE A 140 -16.91 -13.94 -12.76
C ILE A 140 -16.70 -12.95 -13.90
N ARG A 141 -15.61 -12.17 -13.89
CA ARG A 141 -15.28 -11.24 -14.97
C ARG A 141 -15.17 -11.92 -16.33
N LEU A 142 -14.49 -13.07 -16.41
CA LEU A 142 -14.38 -13.84 -17.65
C LEU A 142 -15.73 -14.37 -18.14
N VAL A 143 -16.58 -14.87 -17.23
CA VAL A 143 -17.95 -15.32 -17.56
C VAL A 143 -18.82 -14.17 -18.05
N GLN A 144 -18.79 -13.01 -17.38
CA GLN A 144 -19.59 -11.87 -17.81
C GLN A 144 -19.09 -11.31 -19.15
N LYS A 145 -17.78 -11.30 -19.38
CA LYS A 145 -17.20 -10.93 -20.68
C LYS A 145 -17.68 -11.86 -21.81
N ALA A 146 -17.75 -13.17 -21.56
CA ALA A 146 -18.30 -14.14 -22.51
C ALA A 146 -19.81 -13.94 -22.79
N ARG A 147 -20.56 -13.40 -21.82
CA ARG A 147 -21.97 -13.01 -21.96
C ARG A 147 -22.17 -11.66 -22.67
N GLY A 148 -21.09 -11.06 -23.20
CA GLY A 148 -21.15 -9.78 -23.91
C GLY A 148 -21.19 -8.55 -23.00
N TYR A 149 -21.02 -8.69 -21.68
CA TYR A 149 -20.87 -7.52 -20.81
C TYR A 149 -19.52 -6.87 -21.05
N GLN A 150 -19.54 -5.66 -21.61
CA GLN A 150 -18.39 -4.80 -21.76
C GLN A 150 -18.44 -3.68 -20.72
N SER A 151 -17.29 -3.36 -20.12
CA SER A 151 -17.17 -2.16 -19.28
C SER A 151 -17.38 -0.93 -20.16
N SER A 152 -18.56 -0.33 -20.05
CA SER A 152 -18.84 0.96 -20.68
C SER A 152 -18.14 2.07 -19.90
N LEU A 153 -17.32 2.87 -20.58
CA LEU A 153 -16.75 4.11 -20.03
C LEU A 153 -17.83 5.13 -19.65
N ILE A 154 -18.98 5.06 -20.33
CA ILE A 154 -20.09 6.01 -20.21
C ILE A 154 -20.95 5.66 -18.98
N ASN A 155 -21.11 4.37 -18.68
CA ASN A 155 -21.89 3.88 -17.53
C ASN A 155 -21.11 2.87 -16.67
N PRO A 156 -20.02 3.30 -16.01
CA PRO A 156 -19.14 2.42 -15.25
C PRO A 156 -19.88 1.73 -14.11
N LEU A 157 -20.77 2.44 -13.41
CA LEU A 157 -21.57 1.90 -12.30
C LEU A 157 -22.48 0.76 -12.76
N LYS A 158 -23.20 0.93 -13.88
CA LYS A 158 -24.08 -0.11 -14.44
C LYS A 158 -23.28 -1.36 -14.84
N SER A 159 -22.06 -1.17 -15.34
CA SER A 159 -21.20 -2.28 -15.78
C SER A 159 -20.64 -3.13 -14.64
N ILE A 160 -20.65 -2.61 -13.40
CA ILE A 160 -20.07 -3.28 -12.22
C ILE A 160 -21.07 -4.22 -11.54
N PHE A 161 -22.38 -3.92 -11.56
CA PHE A 161 -23.40 -4.75 -10.89
C PHE A 161 -23.36 -6.24 -11.27
N PRO A 162 -23.19 -6.63 -12.56
CA PRO A 162 -23.09 -8.04 -12.96
C PRO A 162 -21.90 -8.78 -12.35
N LEU A 163 -20.87 -8.06 -11.89
CA LEU A 163 -19.69 -8.61 -11.23
C LEU A 163 -19.89 -8.67 -9.71
N ILE A 164 -20.37 -7.57 -9.11
CA ILE A 164 -20.49 -7.44 -7.66
C ILE A 164 -21.55 -8.38 -7.08
N ILE A 165 -22.73 -8.48 -7.69
CA ILE A 165 -23.84 -9.26 -7.13
C ILE A 165 -23.46 -10.74 -6.97
N PRO A 166 -22.93 -11.43 -8.01
CA PRO A 166 -22.49 -12.81 -7.86
C PRO A 166 -21.32 -12.97 -6.88
N LEU A 167 -20.39 -12.01 -6.84
CA LEU A 167 -19.25 -12.04 -5.95
C LEU A 167 -19.70 -11.98 -4.48
N ILE A 168 -20.57 -11.04 -4.13
CA ILE A 168 -21.13 -10.93 -2.77
C ILE A 168 -21.82 -12.23 -2.37
N HIS A 169 -22.67 -12.79 -3.24
CA HIS A 169 -23.35 -14.05 -2.93
C HIS A 169 -22.36 -15.20 -2.64
N ARG A 170 -21.32 -15.36 -3.48
CA ARG A 170 -20.28 -16.38 -3.29
C ARG A 170 -19.47 -16.14 -2.02
N THR A 171 -19.13 -14.88 -1.72
CA THR A 171 -18.39 -14.51 -0.51
C THR A 171 -19.22 -14.78 0.75
N LEU A 172 -20.52 -14.44 0.77
CA LEU A 172 -21.40 -14.71 1.91
C LEU A 172 -21.53 -16.19 2.21
N ARG A 173 -21.82 -17.01 1.18
CA ARG A 173 -21.87 -18.47 1.32
C ARG A 173 -20.59 -19.07 1.88
N ARG A 174 -19.45 -18.55 1.43
CA ARG A 174 -18.15 -18.98 1.94
C ARG A 174 -17.95 -18.58 3.40
N THR A 175 -18.33 -17.36 3.79
CA THR A 175 -18.24 -16.91 5.17
C THR A 175 -19.15 -17.71 6.10
N GLU A 176 -20.36 -18.07 5.66
CA GLU A 176 -21.27 -18.97 6.39
C GLU A 176 -20.60 -20.33 6.68
N GLN A 177 -19.98 -20.93 5.66
CA GLN A 177 -19.23 -22.19 5.80
C GLN A 177 -18.06 -22.06 6.79
N ILE A 178 -17.30 -20.97 6.69
CA ILE A 178 -16.16 -20.70 7.59
C ILE A 178 -16.65 -20.53 9.03
N SER A 179 -17.76 -19.83 9.24
CA SER A 179 -18.36 -19.65 10.56
C SER A 179 -18.76 -20.98 11.20
N LEU A 180 -19.43 -21.86 10.45
CA LEU A 180 -19.77 -23.21 10.90
C LEU A 180 -18.52 -24.02 11.30
N VAL A 181 -17.47 -23.98 10.48
CA VAL A 181 -16.20 -24.65 10.78
C VAL A 181 -15.51 -24.06 12.02
N MET A 182 -15.62 -22.75 12.24
CA MET A 182 -15.06 -22.10 13.44
C MET A 182 -15.80 -22.50 14.71
N GLN A 183 -17.14 -22.52 14.67
CA GLN A 183 -17.97 -22.96 15.80
C GLN A 183 -17.70 -24.42 16.17
N THR A 184 -17.59 -25.32 15.19
CA THR A 184 -17.27 -26.74 15.44
C THR A 184 -15.87 -26.95 16.03
N LYS A 185 -14.91 -26.06 15.72
CA LYS A 185 -13.56 -26.07 16.30
C LYS A 185 -13.47 -25.37 17.66
N GLY A 186 -14.57 -24.88 18.23
CA GLY A 186 -14.58 -24.11 19.48
C GLY A 186 -13.91 -22.73 19.36
N LEU A 187 -13.75 -22.21 18.14
CA LEU A 187 -13.23 -20.87 17.86
C LEU A 187 -14.42 -19.92 17.70
N SER A 188 -15.09 -19.56 18.80
CA SER A 188 -16.12 -18.50 18.77
C SER A 188 -15.48 -17.11 18.83
N LEU A 189 -16.05 -16.15 18.09
CA LEU A 189 -15.63 -14.75 18.09
C LEU A 189 -16.32 -13.92 19.19
N ASP A 190 -17.16 -14.56 20.00
CA ASP A 190 -17.94 -13.96 21.10
C ASP A 190 -17.06 -13.36 22.19
#